data_AF-A0A4Q3CEZ3-F1
#
_entry.id   AF-A0A4Q3CEZ3-F1
#
_cell.length_a   1.000
_cell.length_b   1.000
_cell.length_c   1.000
_cell.angle_alpha   90.00
_cell.angle_beta   90.00
_cell.angle_gamma   90.00
#
_symmetry.space_group_name_H-M   'P 1'
#
loop_
_entity.id
_entity.type
_entity.pdbx_description
1 polymer ?
#
loop_
_entity_poly.entity_id
_entity_poly.type
_entity_poly.pdbx_seq_one_letter_code
_entity_poly.pdbx_strand_id
1 'polypeptide(L)' 'LEARVTLERFLDRLSDIRISESEHGPPGARRYDYESTYILNGLNTLHIEFEERAGA' A
#
# COMPACT_ATOMS: atom_id res chain seq x y z
N LEU A 1 -3.17 6.95 -16.40
CA LEU A 1 -4.55 6.42 -16.48
C LEU A 1 -4.67 5.10 -15.72
N GLU A 2 -3.75 4.15 -15.94
CA GLU A 2 -3.73 2.83 -15.29
C GLU A 2 -3.77 2.91 -13.75
N ALA A 3 -2.89 3.71 -13.13
CA ALA A 3 -2.88 3.86 -11.67
C ALA A 3 -4.24 4.30 -11.11
N ARG A 4 -4.93 5.22 -11.79
CA ARG A 4 -6.24 5.72 -11.34
C ARG A 4 -7.29 4.61 -11.34
N VAL A 5 -7.42 3.90 -12.46
CA VAL A 5 -8.44 2.84 -12.61
C VAL A 5 -8.17 1.68 -11.64
N THR A 6 -6.90 1.34 -11.42
CA THR A 6 -6.52 0.32 -10.43
C THR A 6 -6.88 0.75 -9.01
N LEU A 7 -6.54 2.00 -8.64
CA LEU A 7 -6.86 2.54 -7.32
C LEU A 7 -8.37 2.65 -7.09
N GLU A 8 -9.14 3.13 -8.07
CA GLU A 8 -10.61 3.20 -8.00
C GLU A 8 -11.20 1.81 -7.70
N ARG A 9 -10.80 0.78 -8.45
CA ARG A 9 -11.30 -0.59 -8.25
C ARG A 9 -10.90 -1.21 -6.91
N PHE A 10 -9.71 -0.86 -6.39
CA PHE A 10 -9.28 -1.31 -5.07
C PHE A 10 -10.09 -0.60 -3.98
N LEU A 11 -10.24 0.70 -4.06
CA LEU A 11 -10.97 1.50 -3.07
C LEU A 11 -12.48 1.22 -3.06
N ASP A 12 -13.04 0.77 -4.17
CA ASP A 12 -14.43 0.30 -4.25
C ASP A 12 -14.67 -0.98 -3.41
N ARG A 13 -13.64 -1.81 -3.24
CA ARG A 13 -13.76 -3.16 -2.63
C ARG A 13 -13.11 -3.29 -1.26
N LEU A 14 -12.21 -2.37 -0.91
CA LEU A 14 -11.41 -2.45 0.31
C LEU A 14 -11.78 -1.30 1.26
N SER A 15 -11.82 -1.61 2.55
CA SER A 15 -11.93 -0.64 3.65
C SER A 15 -10.79 -0.83 4.64
N ASP A 16 -10.62 0.12 5.56
CA ASP A 16 -9.59 0.10 6.61
C ASP A 16 -8.16 -0.25 6.09
N ILE A 17 -7.75 0.38 4.98
CA ILE A 17 -6.43 0.12 4.39
C ILE A 17 -5.34 0.68 5.30
N ARG A 18 -4.45 -0.19 5.78
CA ARG A 18 -3.35 0.13 6.70
C ARG A 18 -2.04 -0.46 6.21
N ILE A 19 -0.93 0.15 6.60
CA ILE A 19 0.40 -0.42 6.38
C ILE A 19 0.63 -1.50 7.43
N SER A 20 1.05 -2.69 6.99
CA SER A 20 1.29 -3.80 7.92
C SER A 20 2.43 -3.48 8.88
N GLU A 21 2.16 -3.51 10.18
CA GLU A 21 3.16 -3.17 11.19
C GLU A 21 4.19 -4.29 11.39
N SER A 22 3.81 -5.55 11.11
CA SER A 22 4.73 -6.69 11.20
C SER A 22 5.85 -6.56 10.17
N GLU A 23 5.50 -6.18 8.94
CA GLU A 23 6.45 -6.04 7.85
C GLU A 23 7.18 -4.68 7.91
N HIS A 24 6.44 -3.61 8.19
CA HIS A 24 6.98 -2.25 8.06
C HIS A 24 7.27 -1.55 9.39
N GLY A 25 7.11 -2.19 10.56
CA GLY A 25 7.26 -1.52 11.87
C GLY A 25 6.09 -0.58 12.19
N PRO A 26 6.02 0.05 13.38
CA PRO A 26 4.84 0.79 13.84
C PRO A 26 4.70 2.20 13.22
N PRO A 27 3.54 2.88 13.38
CA PRO A 27 3.34 4.24 12.89
C PRO A 27 4.40 5.18 13.47
N GLY A 28 5.00 6.03 12.64
CA GLY A 28 6.07 6.94 13.04
C GLY A 28 7.48 6.32 13.04
N ALA A 29 7.61 5.00 12.92
CA ALA A 29 8.89 4.31 12.78
C ALA A 29 8.84 3.25 11.66
N ARG A 30 8.24 3.63 10.52
CA ARG A 30 8.09 2.73 9.37
C ARG A 30 9.45 2.44 8.72
N ARG A 31 9.63 1.20 8.28
CA ARG A 31 10.79 0.71 7.54
C ARG A 31 10.32 0.28 6.16
N TYR A 32 10.87 0.94 5.15
CA TYR A 32 10.57 0.69 3.75
C TYR A 32 11.85 0.39 3.01
N ASP A 33 11.78 -0.59 2.11
CA ASP A 33 12.86 -0.89 1.19
C ASP A 33 12.60 -0.20 -0.14
N TYR A 34 13.55 0.62 -0.55
CA TYR A 34 13.46 1.44 -1.75
C TYR A 34 14.38 0.89 -2.83
N GLU A 35 13.97 1.12 -4.07
CA GLU A 35 14.79 0.86 -5.24
C GLU A 35 16.13 1.59 -5.11
N SER A 36 17.23 0.86 -5.24
CA SER A 36 18.58 1.37 -5.00
C SER A 36 19.15 2.16 -6.19
N THR A 37 18.29 2.86 -6.94
CA THR A 37 18.68 3.63 -8.12
C THR A 37 18.58 5.13 -7.85
N TYR A 38 19.34 5.93 -8.57
CA TYR A 38 19.28 7.39 -8.45
C TYR A 38 18.12 8.02 -9.24
N ILE A 39 17.46 7.24 -10.11
CA ILE A 39 16.41 7.75 -11.03
C ILE A 39 15.01 7.50 -10.45
N LEU A 40 14.80 6.36 -9.80
CA LEU A 40 13.48 5.93 -9.35
C LEU A 40 13.38 5.96 -7.83
N ASN A 41 12.38 6.69 -7.32
CA ASN A 41 11.95 6.61 -5.94
C ASN A 41 10.72 5.70 -5.87
N GLY A 42 10.98 4.39 -5.87
CA GLY A 42 9.95 3.35 -5.79
C GLY A 42 10.23 2.44 -4.60
N LEU A 43 9.16 1.90 -4.00
CA LEU A 43 9.28 0.83 -3.01
C LEU A 43 9.45 -0.50 -3.74
N ASN A 44 10.37 -1.34 -3.25
CA ASN A 44 10.53 -2.71 -3.73
C ASN A 44 9.28 -3.54 -3.40
N THR A 45 8.69 -3.33 -2.21
CA THR A 45 7.48 -4.03 -1.76
C THR A 45 6.71 -3.17 -0.76
N LEU A 46 5.38 -3.24 -0.81
CA LEU A 46 4.47 -2.61 0.15
C LEU A 46 3.43 -3.63 0.63
N HIS A 47 3.56 -4.10 1.87
CA HIS A 47 2.59 -4.94 2.53
C HIS A 47 1.53 -4.10 3.22
N ILE A 48 0.28 -4.35 2.84
CA ILE A 48 -0.89 -3.68 3.41
C ILE A 48 -1.82 -4.70 4.07
N GLU A 49 -2.50 -4.23 5.10
CA GLU A 49 -3.66 -4.87 5.69
C GLU A 49 -4.90 -4.12 5.23
N PHE A 50 -6.00 -4.83 5.03
CA PHE A 50 -7.26 -4.25 4.63
C PHE A 50 -8.40 -5.16 5.07
N GLU A 51 -9.60 -4.58 5.12
CA GLU A 51 -10.85 -5.31 5.30
C GLU A 51 -11.60 -5.35 3.97
N GLU A 52 -12.36 -6.42 3.75
CA GLU A 52 -13.29 -6.46 2.62
C GLU A 52 -14.45 -5.51 2.91
N ARG A 53 -14.71 -4.61 1.97
CA ARG A 53 -15.89 -3.76 2.02
C ARG A 53 -17.10 -4.63 1.70
N ALA A 54 -17.90 -4.95 2.72
CA ALA A 54 -19.13 -5.72 2.54
C ALA A 54 -20.09 -5.00 1.59
N GLY A 55 -20.21 -5.51 0.36
CA GLY A 55 -21.29 -5.27 -0.60
C GLY A 55 -21.46 -3.84 -1.13
N ALA A 56 -21.23 -3.68 -2.43
CA ALA A 56 -22.14 -2.90 -3.25
C ALA A 56 -23.31 -3.79 -3.69
#